data_AF-A0A0H2M9T9-F1
#
_entry.id   AF-A0A0H2M9T9-F1
#
_cell.length_a   1.000
_cell.length_b   1.000
_cell.length_c   1.000
_cell.angle_alpha   90.00
_cell.angle_beta   90.00
_cell.angle_gamma   90.00
#
_symmetry.space_group_name_H-M   'P 1'
#
loop_
_entity.id
_entity.type
_entity.pdbx_description
1 polymer ?
#
loop_
_entity_poly.entity_id
_entity_poly.type
_entity_poly.pdbx_seq_one_letter_code
_entity_poly.pdbx_strand_id
1 'polypeptide(L)'
;MWTRLGDGAGSFGDAVEQNSGANSDSLGSDLSVNYQDLNGDGVLDAVISSSNGEIWTRFANGAGDDILSGGAGDDVLDGDVGQDILKGEEGNDSLIGGVGNDILEGGTGNDSFIFKENLSHDTITDFVAGVGSEDSIRIEGLNISTFDAVIQLAEQVGNDTVINIDDDNSITLKDVQKTALHADDFQFV
;
A
#
# COMPACT_ATOMS: atom_id res chain seq x y z
N MET A 1 11.37 18.97 6.73
CA MET A 1 11.78 19.30 8.11
C MET A 1 10.62 18.86 8.99
N TRP A 2 10.69 17.66 9.56
CA TRP A 2 9.59 17.07 10.30
C TRP A 2 9.49 17.72 11.68
N THR A 3 8.43 18.49 11.94
CA THR A 3 8.13 18.97 13.29
C THR A 3 7.38 17.89 14.05
N ARG A 4 8.16 17.13 14.82
CA ARG A 4 7.67 16.27 15.89
C ARG A 4 6.98 17.15 16.94
N LEU A 5 5.66 17.19 16.93
CA LEU A 5 4.88 17.68 18.08
C LEU A 5 4.81 16.52 19.08
N GLY A 6 5.78 16.52 19.99
CA GLY A 6 5.63 15.83 21.26
C GLY A 6 5.23 16.84 22.31
N ASP A 7 4.06 16.67 22.88
CA ASP A 7 3.87 16.96 24.30
C ASP A 7 4.28 15.72 25.10
N GLY A 8 4.94 15.99 26.22
CA GLY A 8 5.52 14.97 27.07
C GLY A 8 4.43 14.14 27.74
N ALA A 9 4.61 12.82 27.65
CA ALA A 9 3.85 11.73 28.26
C ALA A 9 2.73 11.11 27.39
N GLY A 10 3.16 10.34 26.38
CA GLY A 10 2.55 9.05 26.06
C GLY A 10 1.27 9.09 25.22
N SER A 11 1.40 8.55 24.01
CA SER A 11 0.33 8.22 23.08
C SER A 11 -0.21 9.40 22.25
N PHE A 12 -0.01 9.30 20.93
CA PHE A 12 -0.82 9.99 19.92
C PHE A 12 -2.32 9.60 19.98
N GLY A 13 -2.75 8.88 21.02
CA GLY A 13 -4.14 8.60 21.34
C GLY A 13 -4.91 9.80 21.91
N ASP A 14 -4.28 10.72 22.65
CA ASP A 14 -5.02 11.73 23.42
C ASP A 14 -5.60 12.88 22.56
N ALA A 15 -5.10 13.08 21.33
CA ALA A 15 -5.68 14.04 20.38
C ALA A 15 -6.90 13.49 19.63
N VAL A 16 -7.02 12.16 19.55
CA VAL A 16 -8.14 11.47 18.87
C VAL A 16 -9.25 11.08 19.87
N GLU A 17 -8.92 10.95 21.16
CA GLU A 17 -9.84 10.48 22.20
C GLU A 17 -10.76 11.60 22.77
N GLN A 18 -10.51 12.88 22.48
CA GLN A 18 -11.28 13.98 23.08
C GLN A 18 -12.69 14.20 22.52
N ASN A 19 -13.11 13.46 21.48
CA ASN A 19 -14.43 13.67 20.89
C ASN A 19 -15.11 12.37 20.45
N SER A 20 -15.15 11.39 21.35
CA SER A 20 -15.83 10.08 21.23
C SER A 20 -17.35 10.11 20.97
N GLY A 21 -17.88 11.22 20.44
CA GLY A 21 -19.28 11.37 20.04
C GLY A 21 -19.51 12.24 18.80
N ALA A 22 -18.47 12.65 18.06
CA ALA A 22 -18.60 13.44 16.84
C ALA A 22 -18.15 12.64 15.62
N ASN A 23 -18.97 12.66 14.57
CA ASN A 23 -18.70 11.96 13.30
C ASN A 23 -17.51 12.58 12.52
N SER A 24 -16.99 13.72 12.99
CA SER A 24 -15.81 14.37 12.43
C SER A 24 -15.10 15.28 13.45
N ASP A 25 -13.77 15.42 13.32
CA ASP A 25 -12.95 16.37 14.07
C ASP A 25 -12.07 17.20 13.13
N SER A 26 -11.90 18.49 13.41
CA SER A 26 -11.12 19.41 12.58
C SER A 26 -9.79 19.70 13.28
N LEU A 27 -8.70 19.13 12.75
CA LEU A 27 -7.33 19.30 13.27
C LEU A 27 -6.62 20.54 12.71
N GLY A 28 -7.33 21.34 11.89
CA GLY A 28 -6.84 22.56 11.24
C GLY A 28 -7.75 22.99 10.08
N SER A 29 -7.44 24.13 9.44
CA SER A 29 -8.21 24.64 8.29
C SER A 29 -8.15 23.75 7.05
N ASP A 30 -7.15 22.88 6.98
CA ASP A 30 -6.86 22.04 5.82
C ASP A 30 -6.98 20.55 6.14
N LEU A 31 -7.29 20.15 7.38
CA LEU A 31 -7.38 18.74 7.78
C LEU A 31 -8.71 18.44 8.46
N SER A 32 -9.45 17.47 7.92
CA SER A 32 -10.67 16.93 8.50
C SER A 32 -10.51 15.45 8.79
N VAL A 33 -10.85 15.01 9.99
CA VAL A 33 -10.96 13.60 10.35
C VAL A 33 -12.43 13.20 10.30
N ASN A 34 -12.77 12.15 9.56
CA ASN A 34 -14.10 11.54 9.55
C ASN A 34 -14.00 10.13 10.12
N TYR A 35 -15.00 9.71 10.90
CA TYR A 35 -15.06 8.37 11.46
C TYR A 35 -16.13 7.55 10.75
N GLN A 36 -15.72 6.51 10.03
CA GLN A 36 -16.63 5.64 9.30
C GLN A 36 -16.17 4.20 9.41
N ASP A 37 -17.12 3.28 9.51
CA ASP A 37 -16.88 1.83 9.45
C ASP A 37 -16.73 1.45 7.97
N LEU A 38 -15.48 1.38 7.50
CA LEU A 38 -15.14 1.16 6.10
C LEU A 38 -15.13 -0.33 5.74
N ASN A 39 -14.79 -1.19 6.69
CA ASN A 39 -14.66 -2.64 6.50
C ASN A 39 -15.86 -3.44 7.04
N GLY A 40 -16.82 -2.79 7.70
CA GLY A 40 -18.06 -3.40 8.19
C GLY A 40 -17.88 -4.26 9.45
N ASP A 41 -16.76 -4.13 10.16
CA ASP A 41 -16.45 -4.89 11.38
C ASP A 41 -17.14 -4.32 12.64
N GLY A 42 -17.76 -3.14 12.52
CA GLY A 42 -18.43 -2.42 13.59
C GLY A 42 -17.51 -1.56 14.45
N VAL A 43 -16.25 -1.41 14.06
CA VAL A 43 -15.27 -0.45 14.57
C VAL A 43 -15.23 0.76 13.62
N LEU A 44 -15.03 1.96 14.17
CA LEU A 44 -14.97 3.18 13.36
C LEU A 44 -13.52 3.51 12.99
N ASP A 45 -13.29 3.79 11.72
CA ASP A 45 -11.97 4.10 11.16
C ASP A 45 -11.76 5.61 11.04
N ALA A 46 -10.56 6.08 11.39
CA ALA A 46 -10.23 7.49 11.25
C ALA A 46 -9.74 7.78 9.83
N VAL A 47 -10.57 8.44 9.04
CA VAL A 47 -10.23 8.94 7.70
C VAL A 47 -9.80 10.39 7.82
N ILE A 48 -8.51 10.67 7.66
CA ILE A 48 -8.00 12.05 7.66
C ILE A 48 -7.90 12.50 6.22
N SER A 49 -8.69 13.50 5.84
CA SER A 49 -8.64 14.14 4.54
C SER A 49 -7.96 15.50 4.65
N SER A 50 -7.05 15.77 3.71
CA SER A 50 -6.43 17.07 3.56
C SER A 50 -7.00 17.85 2.36
N SER A 51 -7.04 19.17 2.45
CA SER A 51 -7.52 20.05 1.36
C SER A 51 -6.65 20.00 0.09
N ASN A 52 -5.46 19.39 0.19
CA ASN A 52 -4.52 19.15 -0.91
C ASN A 52 -4.66 17.76 -1.57
N GLY A 53 -5.59 16.91 -1.11
CA GLY A 53 -5.83 15.59 -1.70
C GLY A 53 -5.23 14.42 -0.92
N GLU A 54 -4.26 14.65 -0.04
CA GLU A 54 -3.65 13.57 0.76
C GLU A 54 -4.69 12.94 1.70
N ILE A 55 -4.88 11.64 1.55
CA ILE A 55 -5.72 10.82 2.43
C ILE A 55 -4.81 10.03 3.39
N TRP A 56 -4.91 10.32 4.69
CA TRP A 56 -4.33 9.46 5.71
C TRP A 56 -5.46 8.66 6.35
N THR A 57 -5.75 7.45 5.87
CA THR A 57 -6.57 6.51 6.62
C THR A 57 -5.73 5.90 7.73
N ARG A 58 -6.12 6.13 8.99
CA ARG A 58 -5.66 5.31 10.12
C ARG A 58 -6.85 4.52 10.62
N PHE A 59 -6.98 3.30 10.11
CA PHE A 59 -7.92 2.32 10.63
C PHE A 59 -7.58 2.03 12.08
N ALA A 60 -8.60 2.01 12.93
CA ALA A 60 -8.38 1.69 14.33
C ALA A 60 -8.04 0.20 14.41
N ASN A 61 -6.73 -0.09 14.49
CA ASN A 61 -6.06 -1.35 14.85
C ASN A 61 -5.39 -2.18 13.72
N GLY A 62 -5.38 -1.72 12.46
CA GLY A 62 -4.55 -2.32 11.37
C GLY A 62 -4.71 -3.83 11.19
N ALA A 63 -5.90 -4.35 11.48
CA ALA A 63 -6.21 -5.77 11.38
C ALA A 63 -7.62 -5.93 10.81
N GLY A 64 -7.77 -6.64 9.71
CA GLY A 64 -9.04 -6.77 8.99
C GLY A 64 -8.81 -6.66 7.48
N ASP A 65 -9.81 -7.02 6.68
CA ASP A 65 -9.74 -6.86 5.23
C ASP A 65 -10.19 -5.42 4.88
N ASP A 66 -9.26 -4.56 4.46
CA ASP A 66 -9.48 -3.13 4.28
C ASP A 66 -9.52 -2.70 2.79
N ILE A 67 -10.13 -1.54 2.51
CA ILE A 67 -10.10 -0.89 1.19
C ILE A 67 -9.54 0.52 1.34
N LEU A 68 -8.35 0.75 0.78
CA LEU A 68 -7.61 2.00 0.83
C LEU A 68 -7.60 2.67 -0.55
N SER A 69 -7.79 3.99 -0.57
CA SER A 69 -7.69 4.84 -1.78
C SER A 69 -6.88 6.08 -1.43
N GLY A 70 -5.80 6.34 -2.18
CA GLY A 70 -4.90 7.49 -2.00
C GLY A 70 -5.54 8.77 -2.55
N GLY A 71 -6.09 8.69 -3.75
CA GLY A 71 -6.82 9.79 -4.37
C GLY A 71 -5.90 10.59 -5.29
N ALA A 72 -5.81 11.90 -5.08
CA ALA A 72 -4.96 12.74 -5.91
C ALA A 72 -3.75 13.23 -5.10
N GLY A 73 -2.56 13.03 -5.65
CA GLY A 73 -1.30 13.37 -4.98
C GLY A 73 -0.38 12.14 -4.90
N ASP A 74 0.84 12.35 -4.41
CA ASP A 74 1.75 11.24 -4.17
C ASP A 74 1.44 10.66 -2.77
N ASP A 75 0.82 9.48 -2.70
CA ASP A 75 0.31 8.89 -1.47
C ASP A 75 1.15 7.70 -0.96
N VAL A 76 0.98 7.37 0.32
CA VAL A 76 1.57 6.17 0.95
C VAL A 76 0.46 5.36 1.58
N LEU A 77 0.21 4.17 1.05
CA LEU A 77 -0.83 3.25 1.50
C LEU A 77 -0.19 2.02 2.16
N ASP A 78 -0.69 1.65 3.34
CA ASP A 78 -0.26 0.46 4.10
C ASP A 78 -1.52 -0.29 4.56
N GLY A 79 -1.70 -1.53 4.10
CA GLY A 79 -2.84 -2.40 4.47
C GLY A 79 -2.68 -3.08 5.82
N ASP A 80 -1.47 -3.07 6.40
CA ASP A 80 -1.15 -3.75 7.66
C ASP A 80 -1.44 -5.29 7.63
N VAL A 81 -2.51 -5.77 8.25
CA VAL A 81 -2.81 -7.22 8.38
C VAL A 81 -4.22 -7.46 7.89
N GLY A 82 -4.37 -8.22 6.81
CA GLY A 82 -5.65 -8.27 6.13
C GLY A 82 -5.56 -8.88 4.74
N GLN A 83 -6.71 -9.13 4.11
CA GLN A 83 -6.76 -9.17 2.65
C GLN A 83 -7.24 -7.80 2.17
N ASP A 84 -6.28 -6.97 1.78
CA ASP A 84 -6.53 -5.56 1.55
C ASP A 84 -6.66 -5.23 0.06
N ILE A 85 -7.37 -4.15 -0.24
CA ILE A 85 -7.45 -3.56 -1.57
C ILE A 85 -6.89 -2.14 -1.50
N LEU A 86 -5.69 -1.92 -2.04
CA LEU A 86 -5.05 -0.61 -2.09
C LEU A 86 -5.13 -0.02 -3.49
N LYS A 87 -5.56 1.23 -3.60
CA LYS A 87 -5.67 2.00 -4.85
C LYS A 87 -4.94 3.32 -4.72
N GLY A 88 -3.82 3.51 -5.43
CA GLY A 88 -3.09 4.80 -5.44
C GLY A 88 -3.93 5.92 -6.08
N GLU A 89 -4.47 5.65 -7.28
CA GLU A 89 -5.23 6.59 -8.11
C GLU A 89 -4.36 7.57 -8.91
N GLU A 90 -4.32 8.87 -8.60
CA GLU A 90 -3.56 9.86 -9.37
C GLU A 90 -2.31 10.32 -8.62
N GLY A 91 -1.11 9.89 -9.04
CA GLY A 91 0.14 10.36 -8.44
C GLY A 91 1.26 9.33 -8.50
N ASN A 92 2.37 9.58 -7.80
CA ASN A 92 3.43 8.59 -7.63
C ASN A 92 3.28 7.96 -6.26
N ASP A 93 2.63 6.81 -6.21
CA ASP A 93 2.17 6.24 -4.96
C ASP A 93 3.12 5.17 -4.43
N SER A 94 3.12 4.96 -3.11
CA SER A 94 3.84 3.88 -2.45
C SER A 94 2.87 2.95 -1.76
N LEU A 95 2.72 1.73 -2.27
CA LEU A 95 1.74 0.75 -1.81
C LEU A 95 2.44 -0.38 -1.07
N ILE A 96 2.03 -0.63 0.18
CA ILE A 96 2.46 -1.73 1.04
C ILE A 96 1.21 -2.55 1.35
N GLY A 97 1.07 -3.75 0.77
CA GLY A 97 -0.06 -4.64 1.08
C GLY A 97 -0.07 -5.02 2.56
N GLY A 98 1.04 -5.59 3.02
CA GLY A 98 1.20 -5.98 4.41
C GLY A 98 1.18 -7.49 4.54
N VAL A 99 0.49 -8.01 5.56
CA VAL A 99 0.33 -9.44 5.81
C VAL A 99 -1.06 -9.89 5.38
N GLY A 100 -1.10 -10.65 4.31
CA GLY A 100 -2.26 -11.39 3.84
C GLY A 100 -2.31 -11.36 2.32
N ASN A 101 -3.45 -11.63 1.69
CA ASN A 101 -3.50 -11.70 0.23
C ASN A 101 -4.09 -10.41 -0.32
N ASP A 102 -3.22 -9.53 -0.79
CA ASP A 102 -3.61 -8.17 -1.10
C ASP A 102 -3.81 -7.93 -2.60
N ILE A 103 -4.64 -6.96 -2.93
CA ILE A 103 -4.87 -6.45 -4.28
C ILE A 103 -4.38 -5.01 -4.34
N LEU A 104 -3.35 -4.77 -5.15
CA LEU A 104 -2.71 -3.47 -5.28
C LEU A 104 -2.96 -2.90 -6.69
N GLU A 105 -3.44 -1.66 -6.75
CA GLU A 105 -3.67 -0.88 -7.97
C GLU A 105 -2.93 0.45 -7.83
N GLY A 106 -1.91 0.68 -8.65
CA GLY A 106 -1.12 1.91 -8.60
C GLY A 106 -1.92 3.10 -9.12
N GLY A 107 -2.56 2.94 -10.27
CA GLY A 107 -3.30 3.98 -10.96
C GLY A 107 -2.44 4.66 -12.02
N THR A 108 -2.37 5.99 -11.99
CA THR A 108 -1.60 6.78 -12.95
C THR A 108 -0.43 7.45 -12.28
N GLY A 109 0.76 7.30 -12.84
CA GLY A 109 1.99 7.93 -12.37
C GLY A 109 3.05 6.86 -12.18
N ASN A 110 4.09 7.15 -11.40
CA ASN A 110 5.19 6.21 -11.19
C ASN A 110 5.07 5.56 -9.82
N ASP A 111 4.51 4.36 -9.77
CA ASP A 111 4.14 3.75 -8.49
C ASP A 111 5.21 2.80 -7.96
N SER A 112 5.26 2.66 -6.64
CA SER A 112 6.20 1.79 -5.93
C SER A 112 5.45 0.78 -5.07
N PHE A 113 5.48 -0.47 -5.49
CA PHE A 113 4.90 -1.59 -4.77
C PHE A 113 5.97 -2.21 -3.88
N ILE A 114 5.79 -2.11 -2.56
CA ILE A 114 6.81 -2.46 -1.57
C ILE A 114 6.43 -3.78 -0.89
N PHE A 115 7.24 -4.81 -1.13
CA PHE A 115 7.07 -6.13 -0.52
C PHE A 115 8.14 -6.39 0.54
N LYS A 116 7.68 -6.81 1.73
CA LYS A 116 8.48 -7.15 2.90
C LYS A 116 8.28 -8.64 3.24
N GLU A 117 8.91 -9.12 4.31
CA GLU A 117 8.72 -10.49 4.81
C GLU A 117 7.24 -10.78 5.17
N ASN A 118 6.77 -12.00 4.87
CA ASN A 118 5.40 -12.50 5.15
C ASN A 118 4.27 -11.89 4.31
N LEU A 119 4.54 -11.58 3.05
CA LEU A 119 3.58 -11.03 2.09
C LEU A 119 2.44 -11.98 1.69
N SER A 120 2.53 -13.30 1.93
CA SER A 120 1.54 -14.26 1.40
C SER A 120 1.35 -14.15 -0.13
N HIS A 121 0.13 -14.08 -0.66
CA HIS A 121 -0.14 -14.07 -2.09
C HIS A 121 -0.76 -12.75 -2.58
N ASP A 122 0.09 -11.84 -3.03
CA ASP A 122 -0.33 -10.51 -3.49
C ASP A 122 -0.54 -10.45 -4.99
N THR A 123 -1.42 -9.54 -5.42
CA THR A 123 -1.74 -9.30 -6.81
C THR A 123 -1.67 -7.81 -7.14
N ILE A 124 -0.82 -7.45 -8.11
CA ILE A 124 -0.81 -6.12 -8.72
C ILE A 124 -1.62 -6.16 -10.01
N THR A 125 -2.61 -5.26 -10.14
CA THR A 125 -3.60 -5.32 -11.22
C THR A 125 -3.26 -4.53 -12.48
N ASP A 126 -2.36 -3.55 -12.38
CA ASP A 126 -2.12 -2.54 -13.43
C ASP A 126 -0.63 -2.24 -13.66
N PHE A 127 0.26 -3.09 -13.16
CA PHE A 127 1.71 -2.89 -13.25
C PHE A 127 2.21 -2.64 -14.67
N VAL A 128 2.86 -1.49 -14.88
CA VAL A 128 3.45 -1.06 -16.15
C VAL A 128 4.92 -1.44 -16.22
N ALA A 129 5.21 -2.65 -16.70
CA ALA A 129 6.58 -3.14 -16.89
C ALA A 129 7.30 -2.52 -18.11
N GLY A 130 8.62 -2.29 -18.00
CA GLY A 130 9.44 -1.95 -19.16
C GLY A 130 10.73 -1.18 -18.86
N VAL A 131 11.50 -0.87 -19.91
CA VAL A 131 12.72 -0.05 -19.75
C VAL A 131 12.32 1.38 -19.42
N GLY A 132 12.69 1.85 -18.23
CA GLY A 132 12.24 3.15 -17.72
C GLY A 132 10.74 3.14 -17.42
N SER A 133 10.24 2.02 -16.89
CA SER A 133 8.88 1.84 -16.42
C SER A 133 8.40 3.02 -15.57
N GLU A 134 7.09 3.23 -15.61
CA GLU A 134 6.44 4.12 -14.67
C GLU A 134 6.45 3.42 -13.28
N ASP A 135 6.22 2.11 -13.24
CA ASP A 135 6.12 1.39 -11.96
C ASP A 135 7.38 0.66 -11.53
N SER A 136 7.50 0.45 -10.23
CA SER A 136 8.61 -0.27 -9.60
C SER A 136 8.14 -1.23 -8.52
N ILE A 137 8.76 -2.40 -8.45
CA ILE A 137 8.61 -3.38 -7.38
C ILE A 137 9.84 -3.31 -6.49
N ARG A 138 9.62 -2.94 -5.24
CA ARG A 138 10.66 -2.84 -4.23
C ARG A 138 10.59 -4.03 -3.30
N ILE A 139 11.67 -4.81 -3.25
CA ILE A 139 11.79 -5.99 -2.42
C ILE A 139 12.74 -5.68 -1.26
N GLU A 140 12.23 -5.75 -0.03
CA GLU A 140 12.99 -5.50 1.20
C GLU A 140 13.04 -6.75 2.07
N GLY A 141 14.24 -7.18 2.46
CA GLY A 141 14.42 -8.26 3.45
C GLY A 141 14.12 -9.68 2.95
N LEU A 142 13.75 -9.87 1.68
CA LEU A 142 13.57 -11.21 1.10
C LEU A 142 14.92 -11.79 0.60
N ASN A 143 14.99 -13.12 0.49
CA ASN A 143 16.15 -13.84 -0.08
C ASN A 143 16.26 -13.71 -1.62
N ILE A 144 15.77 -12.60 -2.19
CA ILE A 144 15.84 -12.28 -3.61
C ILE A 144 16.57 -10.94 -3.71
N SER A 145 17.77 -10.95 -4.30
CA SER A 145 18.65 -9.78 -4.36
C SER A 145 19.07 -9.37 -5.77
N THR A 146 18.60 -10.09 -6.79
CA THR A 146 18.92 -9.82 -8.19
C THR A 146 17.73 -10.06 -9.10
N PHE A 147 17.68 -9.32 -10.22
CA PHE A 147 16.68 -9.53 -11.26
C PHE A 147 16.75 -10.94 -11.87
N ASP A 148 17.96 -11.51 -12.03
CA ASP A 148 18.12 -12.89 -12.51
C ASP A 148 17.44 -13.90 -11.58
N ALA A 149 17.46 -13.66 -10.26
CA ALA A 149 16.75 -14.50 -9.29
C ALA A 149 15.22 -14.35 -9.44
N VAL A 150 14.72 -13.11 -9.59
CA VAL A 150 13.29 -12.87 -9.89
C VAL A 150 12.85 -13.63 -11.14
N ILE A 151 13.61 -13.55 -12.23
CA ILE A 151 13.27 -14.23 -13.48
C ILE A 151 13.34 -15.76 -13.37
N GLN A 152 14.16 -16.31 -12.49
CA GLN A 152 14.17 -17.75 -12.21
C GLN A 152 12.93 -18.22 -11.43
N LEU A 153 12.42 -17.37 -10.55
CA LEU A 153 11.23 -17.62 -9.73
C LEU A 153 9.92 -17.27 -10.44
N ALA A 154 9.98 -16.39 -11.43
CA ALA A 154 8.82 -15.97 -12.22
C ALA A 154 8.34 -17.07 -13.17
N GLU A 155 7.04 -17.33 -13.19
CA GLU A 155 6.36 -18.22 -14.10
C GLU A 155 5.27 -17.47 -14.87
N GLN A 156 5.14 -17.74 -16.16
CA GLN A 156 4.03 -17.19 -16.96
C GLN A 156 2.81 -18.10 -16.80
N VAL A 157 1.72 -17.55 -16.29
CA VAL A 157 0.43 -18.23 -16.10
C VAL A 157 -0.63 -17.52 -16.95
N GLY A 158 -0.85 -18.02 -18.16
CA GLY A 158 -1.74 -17.34 -19.12
C GLY A 158 -1.17 -15.99 -19.52
N ASN A 159 -1.90 -14.90 -19.23
CA ASN A 159 -1.42 -13.53 -19.47
C ASN A 159 -0.64 -12.94 -18.28
N ASP A 160 -0.67 -13.61 -17.14
CA ASP A 160 -0.13 -13.10 -15.87
C ASP A 160 1.28 -13.63 -15.65
N THR A 161 2.11 -12.85 -14.95
CA THR A 161 3.40 -13.32 -14.43
C THR A 161 3.31 -13.51 -12.94
N VAL A 162 3.64 -14.70 -12.45
CA VAL A 162 3.62 -15.03 -11.02
C VAL A 162 5.05 -15.25 -10.55
N ILE A 163 5.52 -14.44 -9.61
CA ILE A 163 6.84 -14.54 -8.99
C ILE A 163 6.68 -15.37 -7.72
N ASN A 164 7.11 -16.63 -7.75
CA ASN A 164 7.01 -17.55 -6.61
C ASN A 164 8.22 -17.37 -5.69
N ILE A 165 8.05 -16.66 -4.58
CA ILE A 165 9.15 -16.29 -3.67
C ILE A 165 9.54 -17.50 -2.81
N ASP A 166 8.55 -18.21 -2.28
CA ASP A 166 8.69 -19.49 -1.61
C ASP A 166 7.36 -20.28 -1.67
N ASP A 167 7.19 -21.30 -0.81
CA ASP A 167 6.01 -22.16 -0.80
C ASP A 167 4.72 -21.43 -0.38
N ASP A 168 4.84 -20.33 0.38
CA ASP A 168 3.72 -19.59 0.97
C ASP A 168 3.65 -18.13 0.45
N ASN A 169 4.69 -17.62 -0.22
CA ASN A 169 4.78 -16.24 -0.68
C ASN A 169 4.87 -16.12 -2.21
N SER A 170 4.01 -15.31 -2.83
CA SER A 170 4.04 -15.03 -4.26
C SER A 170 3.52 -13.64 -4.62
N ILE A 171 4.07 -13.04 -5.68
CA ILE A 171 3.56 -11.80 -6.27
C ILE A 171 3.02 -12.10 -7.67
N THR A 172 1.76 -11.77 -7.92
CA THR A 172 1.11 -11.91 -9.22
C THR A 172 1.00 -10.56 -9.91
N LEU A 173 1.53 -10.46 -11.13
CA LEU A 173 1.39 -9.30 -12.01
C LEU A 173 0.35 -9.63 -13.08
N LYS A 174 -0.82 -9.01 -12.97
CA LYS A 174 -1.95 -9.25 -13.88
C LYS A 174 -1.69 -8.67 -15.26
N ASP A 175 -1.97 -9.46 -16.28
CA ASP A 175 -1.81 -9.07 -17.69
C ASP A 175 -0.39 -8.57 -18.07
N VAL A 176 0.61 -8.88 -17.24
CA VAL A 176 2.02 -8.58 -17.50
C VAL A 176 2.73 -9.83 -18.03
N GLN A 177 3.39 -9.67 -19.17
CA GLN A 177 4.22 -10.73 -19.74
C GLN A 177 5.59 -10.77 -19.07
N LYS A 178 6.07 -11.97 -18.74
CA LYS A 178 7.38 -12.18 -18.12
C LYS A 178 8.52 -11.60 -18.97
N THR A 179 8.37 -11.60 -20.29
CA THR A 179 9.35 -11.03 -21.22
C THR A 179 9.35 -9.50 -21.26
N ALA A 180 8.32 -8.85 -20.71
CA ALA A 180 8.26 -7.40 -20.60
C ALA A 180 9.03 -6.89 -19.37
N LEU A 181 9.23 -7.74 -18.35
CA LEU A 181 9.99 -7.41 -17.16
C LEU A 181 11.43 -7.05 -17.51
N HIS A 182 11.93 -6.00 -16.87
CA HIS A 182 13.27 -5.48 -16.98
C HIS A 182 13.91 -5.32 -15.60
N ALA A 183 15.24 -5.24 -15.56
CA ALA A 183 15.96 -5.06 -14.29
C ALA A 183 15.65 -3.72 -13.61
N ASP A 184 15.19 -2.71 -14.38
CA ASP A 184 14.84 -1.39 -13.86
C ASP A 184 13.49 -1.40 -13.13
N ASP A 185 12.62 -2.38 -13.41
CA ASP A 185 11.34 -2.56 -12.73
C ASP A 185 11.52 -2.98 -11.26
N PHE A 186 12.71 -3.45 -10.87
CA PHE A 186 12.96 -4.05 -9.56
C PHE A 186 14.03 -3.30 -8.78
N GLN A 187 13.71 -3.00 -7.52
CA GLN A 187 14.66 -2.46 -6.55
C GLN A 187 14.84 -3.46 -5.40
N PHE A 188 16.10 -3.80 -5.11
CA PHE A 188 16.47 -4.73 -4.03
C PHE A 188 17.20 -3.97 -2.93
N VAL A 189 16.72 -4.08 -1.69
CA VAL A 189 17.24 -3.32 -0.53
C VAL A 189 17.51 -4.22 0.66
#